data_AF-A0A228HI64-F1
#
_entry.id   AF-A0A228HI64-F1
#
_cell.length_a   1.000
_cell.length_b   1.000
_cell.length_c   1.000
_cell.angle_alpha   90.00
_cell.angle_beta   90.00
_cell.angle_gamma   90.00
#
_symmetry.space_group_name_H-M   'P 1'
#
loop_
_entity.id
_entity.type
_entity.pdbx_description
1 polymer ?
#
loop_
_entity_poly.entity_id
_entity_poly.type
_entity_poly.pdbx_seq_one_letter_code
_entity_poly.pdbx_strand_id
1 'polypeptide(L)'
;MLKWPVLASRHVNGQSALGQSQLEVTVAYTTLDADSPLLRAPLLKWLEAQHGIPFTSQYAGRMGAFEIFSPQSWFDGPVPFQLQRQLITPAPGHSALMGIRLCGQIDRPAFVRIRATNHLSEVLADRLMPMCLGQSVSAPVYVDETLTRTLFEVFDDQGALLHRDECTWLRQINIAMQINERQVNIQDDLSRRAASHGLGPRASKVYSKSTHRNTVHSQSSDATAYETHARQKAAVVAPAASPDRWFDRGIDNQLAVIEYLRQELNGSRIRRALIVDPFFGADALSRLVLRLDDMSVHVTVVTSWGIWHPDSGERTGEVDNRKRLELLLNQASPVISPALRVVNVLRGQEQAFHDRYIVLYPHDDMPQVHMLSNSINNLAVNWPLCIARLEPDVAANITGYVEGLAAGYDSVMNIALNTNMEWGTGYAGI
;
A
#
# COMPACT_ATOMS: atom_id res chain seq x y z
N MET A 1 -55.86 -26.86 -21.16
CA MET A 1 -55.03 -27.98 -20.66
C MET A 1 -53.78 -27.35 -20.07
N LEU A 2 -53.55 -27.44 -18.75
CA LEU A 2 -52.31 -26.93 -18.16
C LEU A 2 -51.14 -27.70 -18.78
N LYS A 3 -50.26 -27.01 -19.53
CA LYS A 3 -48.97 -27.58 -19.88
C LYS A 3 -48.11 -27.55 -18.62
N TRP A 4 -47.54 -28.70 -18.28
CA TRP A 4 -46.59 -28.83 -17.17
C TRP A 4 -45.45 -27.81 -17.34
N PRO A 5 -44.92 -27.25 -16.24
CA PRO A 5 -43.80 -26.31 -16.32
C PRO A 5 -42.64 -26.95 -17.06
N VAL A 6 -41.96 -26.17 -17.92
CA VAL A 6 -40.66 -26.58 -18.44
C VAL A 6 -39.70 -26.48 -17.27
N LEU A 7 -39.25 -27.62 -16.80
CA LEU A 7 -38.24 -27.74 -15.75
C LEU A 7 -36.87 -27.80 -16.43
N ALA A 8 -36.05 -26.79 -16.19
CA ALA A 8 -34.64 -26.81 -16.56
C ALA A 8 -33.82 -26.79 -15.27
N SER A 9 -32.99 -27.80 -15.04
CA SER A 9 -32.01 -27.78 -13.96
C SER A 9 -30.72 -27.12 -14.46
N ARG A 10 -30.17 -26.21 -13.65
CA ARG A 10 -28.84 -25.66 -13.83
C ARG A 10 -28.16 -25.54 -12.47
N HIS A 11 -26.85 -25.39 -12.48
CA HIS A 11 -26.10 -25.16 -11.25
C HIS A 11 -25.60 -23.71 -11.18
N VAL A 12 -25.66 -23.10 -10.00
CA VAL A 12 -25.13 -21.74 -9.75
C VAL A 12 -24.29 -21.73 -8.47
N ASN A 13 -23.32 -20.83 -8.40
CA ASN A 13 -22.46 -20.69 -7.23
C ASN A 13 -23.12 -19.76 -6.20
N GLY A 14 -23.38 -20.28 -5.00
CA GLY A 14 -23.76 -19.49 -3.83
C GLY A 14 -22.52 -19.15 -2.99
N GLN A 15 -22.40 -17.88 -2.60
CA GLN A 15 -21.26 -17.38 -1.81
C GLN A 15 -21.62 -17.42 -0.32
N SER A 16 -20.87 -18.18 0.47
CA SER A 16 -20.94 -18.14 1.94
C SER A 16 -19.76 -17.36 2.51
N ALA A 17 -19.76 -17.08 3.82
CA ALA A 17 -18.70 -16.33 4.48
C ALA A 17 -17.29 -16.95 4.34
N LEU A 18 -17.19 -18.25 3.98
CA LEU A 18 -15.94 -19.01 3.87
C LEU A 18 -15.96 -19.97 2.65
N GLY A 19 -16.33 -19.49 1.46
CA GLY A 19 -16.19 -20.22 0.20
C GLY A 19 -17.37 -20.09 -0.75
N GLN A 20 -17.33 -20.83 -1.85
CA GLN A 20 -18.43 -20.95 -2.81
C GLN A 20 -18.95 -22.39 -2.80
N SER A 21 -20.26 -22.56 -2.63
CA SER A 21 -20.93 -23.85 -2.73
C SER A 21 -21.81 -23.86 -3.97
N GLN A 22 -21.88 -25.00 -4.67
CA GLN A 22 -22.79 -25.12 -5.80
C GLN A 22 -24.20 -25.37 -5.30
N LEU A 23 -25.15 -24.65 -5.89
CA LEU A 23 -26.58 -24.79 -5.68
C LEU A 23 -27.18 -25.40 -6.93
N GLU A 24 -27.86 -26.52 -6.79
CA GLU A 24 -28.74 -27.00 -7.85
C GLU A 24 -29.95 -26.05 -7.90
N VAL A 25 -30.26 -25.55 -9.09
CA VAL A 25 -31.38 -24.68 -9.35
C VAL A 25 -32.29 -25.32 -10.36
N THR A 26 -33.48 -25.66 -9.90
CA THR A 26 -34.57 -26.05 -10.79
C THR A 26 -35.33 -24.79 -11.16
N VAL A 27 -35.24 -24.41 -12.43
CA VAL A 27 -36.04 -23.31 -12.96
C VAL A 27 -37.35 -23.87 -13.49
N ALA A 28 -38.44 -23.47 -12.86
CA ALA A 28 -39.79 -23.79 -13.31
C ALA A 28 -40.35 -22.60 -14.08
N TYR A 29 -40.42 -22.74 -15.40
CA TYR A 29 -41.12 -21.79 -16.26
C TYR A 29 -42.55 -22.26 -16.47
N THR A 30 -43.52 -21.46 -16.03
CA THR A 30 -44.90 -21.62 -16.49
C THR A 30 -45.07 -20.84 -17.79
N THR A 31 -45.48 -21.53 -18.85
CA THR A 31 -46.10 -20.87 -20.02
C THR A 31 -47.58 -20.71 -19.70
N LEU A 32 -47.90 -19.75 -18.82
CA LEU A 32 -49.29 -19.37 -18.60
C LEU A 32 -49.75 -18.55 -19.81
N ASP A 33 -50.74 -19.03 -20.55
CA ASP A 33 -51.68 -18.12 -21.22
C ASP A 33 -52.30 -17.26 -20.11
N ALA A 34 -51.88 -16.00 -20.04
CA ALA A 34 -52.01 -15.12 -18.89
C ALA A 34 -53.46 -14.68 -18.55
N ASP A 35 -54.48 -15.22 -19.22
CA ASP A 35 -55.83 -14.67 -19.27
C ASP A 35 -56.90 -15.49 -18.53
N SER A 36 -56.55 -16.47 -17.68
CA SER A 36 -57.54 -17.18 -16.86
C SER A 36 -57.61 -16.62 -15.42
N PRO A 37 -58.55 -15.70 -15.11
CA PRO A 37 -58.69 -15.09 -13.79
C PRO A 37 -59.11 -16.08 -12.67
N LEU A 38 -59.67 -17.23 -13.04
CA LEU A 38 -60.21 -18.21 -12.08
C LEU A 38 -59.12 -19.03 -11.34
N LEU A 39 -57.89 -19.09 -11.87
CA LEU A 39 -56.79 -19.87 -11.28
C LEU A 39 -55.82 -19.03 -10.43
N ARG A 40 -55.93 -17.69 -10.47
CA ARG A 40 -54.91 -16.76 -9.95
C ARG A 40 -54.99 -16.57 -8.43
N ALA A 41 -56.18 -16.29 -7.88
CA ALA A 41 -56.31 -15.91 -6.47
C ALA A 41 -56.14 -17.08 -5.45
N PRO A 42 -56.69 -18.29 -5.68
CA PRO A 42 -56.51 -19.40 -4.74
C PRO A 42 -55.06 -19.90 -4.70
N LEU A 43 -54.38 -19.94 -5.85
CA LEU A 43 -52.99 -20.35 -5.96
C LEU A 43 -52.04 -19.36 -5.25
N LEU A 44 -52.23 -18.06 -5.45
CA LEU A 44 -51.43 -17.03 -4.79
C LEU A 44 -51.60 -17.07 -3.27
N LYS A 45 -52.83 -17.27 -2.77
CA LYS A 45 -53.09 -17.47 -1.33
C LYS A 45 -52.41 -18.73 -0.80
N TRP A 46 -52.42 -19.83 -1.56
CA TRP A 46 -51.74 -21.06 -1.16
C TRP A 46 -50.22 -20.88 -1.10
N LEU A 47 -49.60 -20.26 -2.11
CA LEU A 47 -48.15 -19.98 -2.15
C LEU A 47 -47.71 -19.06 -1.00
N GLU A 48 -48.50 -18.02 -0.71
CA GLU A 48 -48.24 -17.11 0.42
C GLU A 48 -48.31 -17.84 1.76
N ALA A 49 -49.28 -18.75 1.92
CA ALA A 49 -49.39 -19.57 3.13
C ALA A 49 -48.23 -20.57 3.30
N GLN A 50 -47.67 -21.11 2.21
CA GLN A 50 -46.57 -22.08 2.27
C GLN A 50 -45.19 -21.45 2.49
N HIS A 51 -44.96 -20.26 1.93
CA HIS A 51 -43.62 -19.66 1.89
C HIS A 51 -43.49 -18.37 2.69
N GLY A 52 -44.59 -17.80 3.19
CA GLY A 52 -44.59 -16.55 3.97
C GLY A 52 -44.25 -15.30 3.15
N ILE A 53 -44.28 -15.38 1.82
CA ILE A 53 -43.98 -14.28 0.88
C ILE A 53 -45.31 -13.70 0.37
N PRO A 54 -45.48 -12.36 0.30
CA PRO A 54 -46.77 -11.72 0.00
C PRO A 54 -47.14 -11.79 -1.50
N PHE A 55 -47.47 -13.00 -1.95
CA PHE A 55 -47.85 -13.32 -3.33
C PHE A 55 -49.22 -12.75 -3.73
N THR A 56 -50.10 -12.43 -2.78
CA THR A 56 -51.40 -11.80 -3.08
C THR A 56 -51.33 -10.27 -3.23
N SER A 57 -50.20 -9.63 -2.91
CA SER A 57 -50.03 -8.18 -3.00
C SER A 57 -48.81 -7.80 -3.85
N GLN A 58 -47.66 -7.53 -3.23
CA GLN A 58 -46.46 -6.98 -3.86
C GLN A 58 -45.92 -7.86 -4.99
N TYR A 59 -46.16 -9.17 -4.92
CA TYR A 59 -45.64 -10.14 -5.89
C TYR A 59 -46.72 -10.77 -6.78
N ALA A 60 -47.97 -10.27 -6.73
CA ALA A 60 -49.11 -10.83 -7.49
C ALA A 60 -48.92 -10.81 -9.03
N GLY A 61 -48.09 -9.89 -9.53
CA GLY A 61 -47.72 -9.78 -10.94
C GLY A 61 -46.54 -10.65 -11.37
N ARG A 62 -45.79 -11.25 -10.44
CA ARG A 62 -44.56 -12.02 -10.71
C ARG A 62 -44.80 -13.52 -10.72
N MET A 63 -45.89 -13.96 -11.37
CA MET A 63 -46.14 -15.39 -11.57
C MET A 63 -45.51 -15.87 -12.88
N GLY A 64 -44.60 -16.82 -12.73
CA GLY A 64 -43.83 -17.41 -13.83
C GLY A 64 -42.34 -17.10 -13.70
N ALA A 65 -41.53 -18.13 -13.92
CA ALA A 65 -40.09 -18.19 -13.65
C ALA A 65 -39.75 -18.21 -12.14
N PHE A 66 -39.99 -19.37 -11.52
CA PHE A 66 -39.48 -19.65 -10.18
C PHE A 66 -38.14 -20.36 -10.30
N GLU A 67 -37.14 -19.87 -9.58
CA GLU A 67 -35.90 -20.59 -9.33
C GLU A 67 -36.01 -21.26 -7.97
N ILE A 68 -36.06 -22.58 -7.97
CA ILE A 68 -36.03 -23.38 -6.75
C ILE A 68 -34.57 -23.77 -6.53
N PHE A 69 -33.97 -23.20 -5.50
CA PHE A 69 -32.65 -23.58 -5.05
C PHE A 69 -32.79 -24.79 -4.15
N SER A 70 -32.03 -25.85 -4.45
CA SER A 70 -31.84 -27.02 -3.60
C SER A 70 -30.46 -26.91 -2.98
N PRO A 71 -30.27 -26.10 -1.92
CA PRO A 71 -28.99 -25.99 -1.25
C PRO A 71 -28.59 -27.33 -0.63
N GLN A 72 -27.29 -27.60 -0.60
CA GLN A 72 -26.75 -28.67 0.22
C GLN A 72 -27.13 -28.43 1.69
N SER A 73 -27.23 -29.51 2.48
CA SER A 73 -27.66 -29.44 3.89
C SER A 73 -26.78 -28.53 4.76
N TRP A 74 -25.55 -28.23 4.31
CA TRP A 74 -24.58 -27.39 4.99
C TRP A 74 -24.42 -25.99 4.35
N PHE A 75 -25.34 -25.55 3.49
CA PHE A 75 -25.23 -24.24 2.84
C PHE A 75 -25.21 -23.08 3.86
N ASP A 76 -26.13 -23.10 4.82
CA ASP A 76 -26.22 -22.13 5.94
C ASP A 76 -25.69 -22.72 7.27
N GLY A 77 -25.07 -23.90 7.21
CA GLY A 77 -24.62 -24.67 8.37
C GLY A 77 -23.12 -24.94 8.37
N PRO A 78 -22.59 -25.65 9.37
CA PRO A 78 -21.21 -26.09 9.37
C PRO A 78 -20.98 -27.05 8.19
N VAL A 79 -20.01 -26.73 7.34
CA VAL A 79 -19.56 -27.61 6.26
C VAL A 79 -19.04 -28.95 6.84
N PRO A 80 -19.37 -30.11 6.23
CA PRO A 80 -18.98 -31.42 6.74
C PRO A 80 -17.48 -31.73 6.57
N PHE A 81 -16.73 -30.77 6.01
CA PHE A 81 -15.29 -30.82 5.85
C PHE A 81 -14.66 -29.58 6.48
N GLN A 82 -13.55 -29.78 7.18
CA GLN A 82 -12.68 -28.70 7.62
C GLN A 82 -11.34 -28.83 6.91
N LEU A 83 -10.89 -27.77 6.23
CA LEU A 83 -9.59 -27.80 5.58
C LEU A 83 -8.52 -27.24 6.52
N GLN A 84 -7.59 -28.09 6.93
CA GLN A 84 -6.36 -27.67 7.58
C GLN A 84 -5.26 -27.55 6.53
N ARG A 85 -4.70 -26.35 6.41
CA ARG A 85 -3.60 -26.04 5.49
C ARG A 85 -2.36 -25.74 6.32
N GLN A 86 -1.24 -26.35 5.96
CA GLN A 86 0.03 -26.06 6.58
C GLN A 86 1.09 -25.92 5.49
N LEU A 87 1.70 -24.74 5.40
CA LEU A 87 2.91 -24.55 4.62
C LEU A 87 4.10 -24.90 5.49
N ILE A 88 4.90 -25.87 5.04
CA ILE A 88 6.15 -26.26 5.66
C ILE A 88 7.23 -25.96 4.62
N THR A 89 7.95 -24.87 4.83
CA THR A 89 9.15 -24.57 4.04
C THR A 89 10.31 -25.39 4.64
N PRO A 90 10.91 -26.34 3.90
CA PRO A 90 12.16 -26.96 4.34
C PRO A 90 13.30 -25.92 4.25
N ALA A 91 14.52 -26.31 4.64
CA ALA A 91 15.71 -25.45 4.67
C ALA A 91 15.91 -24.59 3.39
N PRO A 92 16.71 -23.50 3.44
CA PRO A 92 16.90 -22.58 2.31
C PRO A 92 17.23 -23.32 1.00
N GLY A 93 16.42 -23.10 -0.04
CA GLY A 93 16.58 -23.71 -1.36
C GLY A 93 15.84 -25.04 -1.56
N HIS A 94 14.78 -25.33 -0.79
CA HIS A 94 14.01 -26.58 -0.90
C HIS A 94 12.52 -26.33 -1.18
N SER A 95 11.89 -27.32 -1.82
CA SER A 95 10.49 -27.36 -2.23
C SER A 95 9.53 -27.06 -1.08
N ALA A 96 8.58 -26.13 -1.26
CA ALA A 96 7.55 -25.92 -0.26
C ALA A 96 6.65 -27.15 -0.16
N LEU A 97 6.55 -27.73 1.03
CA LEU A 97 5.61 -28.80 1.33
C LEU A 97 4.33 -28.17 1.86
N MET A 98 3.25 -28.30 1.10
CA MET A 98 1.93 -27.99 1.59
C MET A 98 1.25 -29.26 2.07
N GLY A 99 0.98 -29.34 3.37
CA GLY A 99 0.08 -30.33 3.93
C GLY A 99 -1.35 -29.81 3.86
N ILE A 100 -2.20 -30.48 3.09
CA ILE A 100 -3.65 -30.28 3.19
C ILE A 100 -4.25 -31.49 3.87
N ARG A 101 -4.91 -31.26 5.00
CA ARG A 101 -5.69 -32.29 5.70
C ARG A 101 -7.16 -31.88 5.71
N LEU A 102 -8.02 -32.80 5.29
CA LEU A 102 -9.44 -32.68 5.48
C LEU A 102 -9.85 -33.33 6.81
N CYS A 103 -10.21 -32.50 7.77
CA CYS A 103 -10.67 -32.89 9.10
C CYS A 103 -12.20 -32.90 9.10
N GLY A 104 -12.82 -33.94 8.54
CA GLY A 104 -14.28 -34.05 8.50
C GLY A 104 -14.72 -35.43 8.06
N GLN A 105 -15.93 -35.82 8.46
CA GLN A 105 -16.58 -37.04 7.96
C GLN A 105 -17.54 -36.64 6.86
N ILE A 106 -17.31 -37.17 5.67
CA ILE A 106 -18.24 -37.02 4.56
C ILE A 106 -19.08 -38.29 4.52
N ASP A 107 -20.38 -38.09 4.36
CA ASP A 107 -21.44 -39.09 4.40
C ASP A 107 -21.67 -39.79 3.05
N ARG A 108 -20.87 -39.43 2.05
CA ARG A 108 -20.95 -39.91 0.67
C ARG A 108 -19.55 -40.03 0.04
N PRO A 109 -19.36 -40.88 -0.98
CA PRO A 109 -18.14 -40.87 -1.77
C PRO A 109 -17.92 -39.50 -2.41
N ALA A 110 -16.69 -39.01 -2.42
CA ALA A 110 -16.37 -37.72 -3.01
C ALA A 110 -14.94 -37.72 -3.57
N PHE A 111 -14.66 -36.78 -4.46
CA PHE A 111 -13.33 -36.52 -4.98
C PHE A 111 -12.87 -35.13 -4.57
N VAL A 112 -11.64 -35.03 -4.11
CA VAL A 112 -11.03 -33.76 -3.71
C VAL A 112 -9.99 -33.39 -4.74
N ARG A 113 -10.15 -32.21 -5.34
CA ARG A 113 -9.12 -31.59 -6.17
C ARG A 113 -8.41 -30.50 -5.39
N ILE A 114 -7.09 -30.52 -5.46
CA ILE A 114 -6.22 -29.49 -4.95
C ILE A 114 -5.39 -28.97 -6.12
N ARG A 115 -5.47 -27.65 -6.33
CA ARG A 115 -4.63 -26.97 -7.30
C ARG A 115 -3.84 -25.88 -6.61
N ALA A 116 -2.52 -25.96 -6.70
CA ALA A 116 -1.59 -24.96 -6.24
C ALA A 116 -1.05 -24.15 -7.42
N THR A 117 -1.00 -22.83 -7.27
CA THR A 117 -0.46 -21.94 -8.30
C THR A 117 0.56 -20.96 -7.73
N ASN A 118 1.54 -20.63 -8.56
CA ASN A 118 2.44 -19.51 -8.29
C ASN A 118 1.79 -18.18 -8.71
N HIS A 119 2.53 -17.11 -8.53
CA HIS A 119 2.09 -15.76 -8.84
C HIS A 119 1.84 -15.45 -10.31
N LEU A 120 2.44 -16.24 -11.21
CA LEU A 120 2.20 -16.18 -12.65
C LEU A 120 0.94 -16.96 -13.04
N SER A 121 0.21 -17.50 -12.06
CA SER A 121 -0.91 -18.42 -12.25
C SER A 121 -0.51 -19.74 -12.91
N GLU A 122 0.78 -20.08 -12.89
CA GLU A 122 1.27 -21.37 -13.34
C GLU A 122 0.88 -22.43 -12.31
N VAL A 123 0.42 -23.56 -12.81
CA VAL A 123 -0.01 -24.69 -11.98
C VAL A 123 1.22 -25.44 -11.52
N LEU A 124 1.59 -25.23 -10.25
CA LEU A 124 2.69 -25.94 -9.61
C LEU A 124 2.30 -27.38 -9.24
N ALA A 125 1.02 -27.58 -8.89
CA ALA A 125 0.47 -28.89 -8.65
C ALA A 125 -1.04 -28.92 -8.90
N ASP A 126 -1.50 -30.04 -9.44
CA ASP A 126 -2.92 -30.38 -9.57
C ASP A 126 -3.08 -31.85 -9.19
N ARG A 127 -3.91 -32.12 -8.18
CA ARG A 127 -4.12 -33.45 -7.60
C ARG A 127 -5.60 -33.68 -7.39
N LEU A 128 -6.12 -34.76 -7.96
CA LEU A 128 -7.45 -35.27 -7.67
C LEU A 128 -7.30 -36.56 -6.85
N MET A 129 -7.99 -36.65 -5.72
CA MET A 129 -7.91 -37.80 -4.82
C MET A 129 -9.30 -38.28 -4.44
N PRO A 130 -9.54 -39.60 -4.42
CA PRO A 130 -10.77 -40.14 -3.88
C PRO A 130 -10.82 -39.96 -2.37
N MET A 131 -12.02 -39.81 -1.84
CA MET A 131 -12.30 -39.65 -0.43
C MET A 131 -13.35 -40.67 0.00
N CYS A 132 -12.94 -41.53 0.92
CA CYS A 132 -13.79 -42.57 1.47
C CYS A 132 -14.57 -42.05 2.68
N LEU A 133 -15.75 -42.65 2.86
CA LEU A 133 -16.70 -42.34 3.92
C LEU A 133 -16.01 -42.40 5.29
N GLY A 134 -16.14 -41.32 6.08
CA GLY A 134 -15.60 -41.26 7.45
C GLY A 134 -14.07 -41.19 7.59
N GLN A 135 -13.31 -40.99 6.51
CA GLN A 135 -11.85 -40.89 6.55
C GLN A 135 -11.35 -39.45 6.36
N SER A 136 -10.30 -39.09 7.10
CA SER A 136 -9.50 -37.89 6.80
C SER A 136 -8.51 -38.20 5.69
N VAL A 137 -8.45 -37.31 4.69
CA VAL A 137 -7.48 -37.39 3.60
C VAL A 137 -6.38 -36.35 3.86
N SER A 138 -5.13 -36.77 3.68
CA SER A 138 -3.96 -35.90 3.73
C SER A 138 -3.23 -35.93 2.40
N ALA A 139 -2.97 -34.76 1.85
CA ALA A 139 -2.36 -34.59 0.55
C ALA A 139 -1.11 -33.71 0.68
N PRO A 140 0.07 -34.31 0.88
CA PRO A 140 1.30 -33.56 0.78
C PRO A 140 1.51 -33.16 -0.69
N VAL A 141 1.60 -31.86 -0.93
CA VAL A 141 1.95 -31.29 -2.23
C VAL A 141 3.33 -30.70 -2.11
N TYR A 142 4.27 -31.24 -2.88
CA TYR A 142 5.63 -30.74 -2.98
C TYR A 142 5.70 -29.85 -4.21
N VAL A 143 6.12 -28.60 -4.01
CA VAL A 143 6.31 -27.65 -5.11
C VAL A 143 7.69 -27.03 -5.02
N ASP A 144 8.41 -26.94 -6.13
CA ASP A 144 9.79 -26.43 -6.18
C ASP A 144 9.87 -24.89 -6.22
N GLU A 145 8.71 -24.22 -6.16
CA GLU A 145 8.58 -22.77 -6.24
C GLU A 145 7.64 -22.25 -5.15
N THR A 146 7.69 -20.95 -4.90
CA THR A 146 6.76 -20.37 -3.93
C THR A 146 5.32 -20.35 -4.43
N LEU A 147 4.49 -21.06 -3.67
CA LEU A 147 3.05 -21.10 -3.75
C LEU A 147 2.41 -19.77 -3.32
N THR A 148 1.44 -19.28 -4.08
CA THR A 148 0.70 -18.03 -3.77
C THR A 148 -0.79 -18.25 -3.57
N ARG A 149 -1.38 -19.19 -4.31
CA ARG A 149 -2.80 -19.50 -4.23
C ARG A 149 -3.03 -20.99 -4.23
N THR A 150 -4.01 -21.41 -3.44
CA THR A 150 -4.53 -22.77 -3.44
C THR A 150 -6.02 -22.76 -3.68
N LEU A 151 -6.43 -23.54 -4.68
CA LEU A 151 -7.81 -23.84 -4.99
C LEU A 151 -8.10 -25.25 -4.48
N PHE A 152 -9.20 -25.36 -3.75
CA PHE A 152 -9.72 -26.59 -3.19
C PHE A 152 -11.13 -26.80 -3.73
N GLU A 153 -11.38 -27.94 -4.37
CA GLU A 153 -12.69 -28.29 -4.94
C GLU A 153 -13.08 -29.70 -4.47
N VAL A 154 -14.33 -29.88 -4.08
CA VAL A 154 -14.91 -31.17 -3.71
C VAL A 154 -15.98 -31.52 -4.71
N PHE A 155 -15.93 -32.74 -5.25
CA PHE A 155 -16.90 -33.28 -6.19
C PHE A 155 -17.57 -34.52 -5.61
N ASP A 156 -18.82 -34.80 -6.01
CA ASP A 156 -19.44 -36.11 -5.75
C ASP A 156 -18.92 -37.18 -6.74
N ASP A 157 -19.45 -38.39 -6.63
CA ASP A 157 -19.09 -39.52 -7.49
C ASP A 157 -19.63 -39.41 -8.93
N GLN A 158 -20.54 -38.47 -9.18
CA GLN A 158 -21.06 -38.14 -10.51
C GLN A 158 -20.31 -36.95 -11.15
N GLY A 159 -19.41 -36.30 -10.40
CA GLY A 159 -18.59 -35.18 -10.86
C GLY A 159 -19.22 -33.81 -10.67
N ALA A 160 -20.33 -33.67 -9.92
CA ALA A 160 -20.89 -32.38 -9.56
C ALA A 160 -20.06 -31.72 -8.45
N LEU A 161 -19.86 -30.41 -8.53
CA LEU A 161 -19.04 -29.65 -7.59
C LEU A 161 -19.83 -29.41 -6.29
N LEU A 162 -19.46 -30.06 -5.20
CA LEU A 162 -20.09 -29.87 -3.91
C LEU A 162 -19.59 -28.60 -3.20
N HIS A 163 -18.32 -28.25 -3.38
CA HIS A 163 -17.71 -27.11 -2.70
C HIS A 163 -16.46 -26.61 -3.40
N ARG A 164 -16.21 -25.31 -3.27
CA ARG A 164 -15.02 -24.63 -3.74
C ARG A 164 -14.52 -23.61 -2.70
N ASP A 165 -13.24 -23.71 -2.35
CA ASP A 165 -12.56 -22.75 -1.50
C ASP A 165 -11.25 -22.30 -2.15
N GLU A 166 -11.01 -21.00 -2.19
CA GLU A 166 -9.80 -20.41 -2.74
C GLU A 166 -9.10 -19.60 -1.64
N CYS A 167 -7.83 -19.93 -1.42
CA CYS A 167 -7.01 -19.28 -0.41
C CYS A 167 -5.79 -18.63 -1.06
N THR A 168 -5.51 -17.38 -0.69
CA THR A 168 -4.26 -16.70 -1.01
C THR A 168 -3.36 -16.70 0.23
N TRP A 169 -2.10 -17.06 0.05
CA TRP A 169 -1.15 -17.15 1.16
C TRP A 169 -0.56 -15.80 1.50
N LEU A 170 -0.73 -15.38 2.77
CA LEU A 170 -0.12 -14.17 3.30
C LEU A 170 1.40 -14.39 3.44
N ARG A 171 2.19 -13.62 2.69
CA ARG A 171 3.65 -13.71 2.73
C ARG A 171 4.29 -12.72 3.68
N GLN A 172 3.70 -11.53 3.79
CA GLN A 172 4.20 -10.45 4.63
C GLN A 172 3.03 -9.71 5.28
N ILE A 173 3.21 -9.38 6.56
CA ILE A 173 2.36 -8.44 7.28
C ILE A 173 3.27 -7.32 7.76
N ASN A 174 3.01 -6.12 7.26
CA ASN A 174 3.65 -4.89 7.70
C ASN A 174 2.74 -4.20 8.71
N ILE A 175 3.22 -4.09 9.94
CA ILE A 175 2.52 -3.38 11.02
C ILE A 175 3.32 -2.12 11.31
N ALA A 176 2.74 -0.96 11.03
CA ALA A 176 3.29 0.34 11.41
C ALA A 176 2.43 0.94 12.52
N MET A 177 3.05 1.18 13.69
CA MET A 177 2.41 1.88 14.80
C MET A 177 2.97 3.30 14.87
N GLN A 178 2.09 4.30 14.92
CA GLN A 178 2.47 5.69 15.12
C GLN A 178 2.10 6.13 16.53
N ILE A 179 3.09 6.58 17.30
CA ILE A 179 2.90 7.05 18.67
C ILE A 179 3.07 8.57 18.64
N ASN A 180 2.00 9.30 18.98
CA ASN A 180 2.08 10.75 19.17
C ASN A 180 2.85 11.07 20.46
N GLU A 181 3.85 11.93 20.37
CA GLU A 181 4.74 12.23 21.49
C GLU A 181 4.41 13.59 22.11
N ARG A 182 4.51 14.65 21.32
CA ARG A 182 4.35 16.03 21.79
C ARG A 182 3.69 16.91 20.75
N GLN A 183 3.10 18.00 21.24
CA GLN A 183 2.64 19.09 20.41
C GLN A 183 3.61 20.27 20.56
N VAL A 184 4.16 20.74 19.44
CA VAL A 184 4.99 21.94 19.37
C VAL A 184 4.18 23.06 18.72
N ASN A 185 4.29 24.27 19.27
CA ASN A 185 3.69 25.46 18.70
C ASN A 185 4.78 26.38 18.15
N ILE A 186 4.89 26.45 16.82
CA ILE A 186 5.89 27.24 16.11
C ILE A 186 5.41 28.68 15.99
N GLN A 187 6.29 29.62 16.34
CA GLN A 187 6.06 31.06 16.22
C GLN A 187 7.11 31.71 15.31
N ASP A 188 6.93 31.55 14.00
CA ASP A 188 7.80 32.13 12.97
C ASP A 188 7.02 33.11 12.05
N ASP A 189 7.70 33.63 11.02
CA ASP A 189 7.07 34.51 10.01
C ASP A 189 5.87 33.83 9.34
N LEU A 190 6.02 32.56 8.93
CA LEU A 190 4.99 31.82 8.24
C LEU A 190 3.75 31.63 9.12
N SER A 191 3.92 31.25 10.39
CA SER A 191 2.79 31.06 11.31
C SER A 191 2.06 32.37 11.60
N ARG A 192 2.78 33.49 11.72
CA ARG A 192 2.18 34.82 11.93
C ARG A 192 1.38 35.28 10.71
N ARG A 193 1.96 35.15 9.52
CA ARG A 193 1.26 35.46 8.27
C ARG A 193 0.06 34.52 8.07
N ALA A 194 0.20 33.23 8.37
CA ALA A 194 -0.90 32.29 8.23
C ALA A 194 -2.06 32.63 9.18
N ALA A 195 -1.74 33.08 10.40
CA ALA A 195 -2.75 33.54 11.35
C ALA A 195 -3.58 34.72 10.82
N SER A 196 -2.97 35.70 10.13
CA SER A 196 -3.71 36.81 9.52
C SER A 196 -4.62 36.38 8.36
N HIS A 197 -4.43 35.17 7.82
CA HIS A 197 -5.26 34.56 6.78
C HIS A 197 -6.21 33.47 7.34
N GLY A 198 -6.35 33.33 8.66
CA GLY A 198 -7.21 32.31 9.28
C GLY A 198 -6.62 30.88 9.27
N LEU A 199 -5.36 30.73 8.87
CA LEU A 199 -4.64 29.46 8.73
C LEU A 199 -3.62 29.20 9.84
N GLY A 200 -3.65 30.01 10.91
CA GLY A 200 -2.70 29.94 12.03
C GLY A 200 -2.48 28.53 12.58
N PRO A 201 -3.54 27.78 12.93
CA PRO A 201 -3.38 26.41 13.45
C PRO A 201 -2.69 25.44 12.50
N ARG A 202 -2.93 25.52 11.18
CA ARG A 202 -2.26 24.68 10.16
C ARG A 202 -0.76 24.96 10.12
N ALA A 203 -0.38 26.23 10.30
CA ALA A 203 1.01 26.65 10.20
C ALA A 203 1.78 26.53 11.53
N SER A 204 1.12 26.60 12.68
CA SER A 204 1.81 26.70 13.97
C SER A 204 1.85 25.39 14.76
N LYS A 205 0.86 24.50 14.61
CA LYS A 205 0.77 23.27 15.41
C LYS A 205 1.41 22.09 14.71
N VAL A 206 2.41 21.50 15.34
CA VAL A 206 3.07 20.27 14.88
C VAL A 206 2.92 19.21 15.97
N TYR A 207 2.38 18.05 15.60
CA TYR A 207 2.25 16.92 16.49
C TYR A 207 3.33 15.92 16.12
N SER A 208 4.43 15.89 16.88
CA SER A 208 5.49 14.93 16.58
C SER A 208 5.04 13.52 16.92
N LYS A 209 5.46 12.59 16.08
CA LYS A 209 5.17 11.17 16.20
C LYS A 209 6.42 10.36 15.95
N SER A 210 6.49 9.19 16.56
CA SER A 210 7.48 8.16 16.24
C SER A 210 6.77 6.98 15.61
N THR A 211 7.31 6.49 14.50
CA THR A 211 6.79 5.32 13.82
C THR A 211 7.63 4.09 14.14
N HIS A 212 6.98 3.05 14.65
CA HIS A 212 7.57 1.72 14.82
C HIS A 212 7.04 0.79 13.74
N ARG A 213 7.92 0.32 12.87
CA ARG A 213 7.59 -0.63 11.79
C ARG A 213 8.07 -2.02 12.16
N ASN A 214 7.14 -2.97 12.20
CA ASN A 214 7.42 -4.40 12.34
C ASN A 214 7.00 -5.12 11.06
N THR A 215 7.88 -5.97 10.56
CA THR A 215 7.63 -6.79 9.38
C THR A 215 7.68 -8.25 9.79
N VAL A 216 6.56 -8.95 9.62
CA VAL A 216 6.54 -10.41 9.71
C VAL A 216 6.55 -10.92 8.28
N HIS A 217 7.59 -11.65 7.88
CA HIS A 217 7.73 -12.17 6.53
C HIS A 217 8.02 -13.68 6.53
N SER A 218 7.54 -14.36 5.49
CA SER A 218 7.99 -15.69 5.12
C SER A 218 9.39 -15.59 4.51
N GLN A 219 10.35 -16.36 5.02
CA GLN A 219 11.71 -16.40 4.47
C GLN A 219 11.71 -17.22 3.17
N SER A 220 11.45 -16.61 2.01
CA SER A 220 11.81 -17.22 0.73
C SER A 220 12.35 -16.18 -0.27
N SER A 221 13.41 -16.54 -1.00
CA SER A 221 14.03 -15.70 -2.04
C SER A 221 13.08 -15.31 -3.16
N ASP A 222 12.03 -16.11 -3.40
CA ASP A 222 10.99 -15.83 -4.41
C ASP A 222 9.97 -14.77 -3.95
N ALA A 223 10.07 -14.27 -2.72
CA ALA A 223 9.18 -13.22 -2.20
C ALA A 223 9.41 -11.89 -2.93
N THR A 224 10.68 -11.51 -3.10
CA THR A 224 11.07 -10.23 -3.71
C THR A 224 10.65 -10.14 -5.19
N ALA A 225 10.82 -11.23 -5.94
CA ALA A 225 10.40 -11.30 -7.35
C ALA A 225 8.87 -11.17 -7.49
N TYR A 226 8.14 -11.86 -6.62
CA TYR A 226 6.69 -11.76 -6.56
C TYR A 226 6.21 -10.34 -6.20
N GLU A 227 6.78 -9.73 -5.17
CA GLU A 227 6.41 -8.38 -4.75
C GLU A 227 6.66 -7.37 -5.86
N THR A 228 7.79 -7.48 -6.55
CA THR A 228 8.11 -6.65 -7.71
C THR A 228 7.05 -6.82 -8.80
N HIS A 229 6.69 -8.06 -9.15
CA HIS A 229 5.70 -8.33 -10.17
C HIS A 229 4.28 -7.90 -9.77
N ALA A 230 3.89 -8.10 -8.51
CA ALA A 230 2.60 -7.68 -7.97
C ALA A 230 2.46 -6.15 -8.01
N ARG A 231 3.53 -5.41 -7.68
CA ARG A 231 3.57 -3.95 -7.81
C ARG A 231 3.45 -3.50 -9.27
N GLN A 232 4.15 -4.15 -10.19
CA GLN A 232 4.03 -3.87 -11.63
C GLN A 232 2.60 -4.09 -12.14
N LYS A 233 1.96 -5.21 -11.77
CA LYS A 233 0.56 -5.48 -12.13
C LYS A 233 -0.40 -4.47 -11.50
N ALA A 234 -0.21 -4.13 -10.23
CA ALA A 234 -1.03 -3.12 -9.54
C ALA A 234 -0.94 -1.76 -10.24
N ALA A 235 0.25 -1.35 -10.68
CA ALA A 235 0.44 -0.10 -11.42
C ALA A 235 -0.31 -0.07 -12.77
N VAL A 236 -0.54 -1.22 -13.41
CA VAL A 236 -1.33 -1.33 -14.64
C VAL A 236 -2.84 -1.27 -14.37
N VAL A 237 -3.30 -1.97 -13.33
CA VAL A 237 -4.74 -2.09 -13.02
C VAL A 237 -5.29 -0.83 -12.33
N ALA A 238 -4.47 -0.18 -11.51
CA ALA A 238 -4.80 1.05 -10.80
C ALA A 238 -3.60 2.00 -10.88
N PRO A 239 -3.46 2.76 -11.98
CA PRO A 239 -2.38 3.72 -12.12
C PRO A 239 -2.41 4.70 -10.95
N ALA A 240 -1.28 4.84 -10.26
CA ALA A 240 -1.17 5.86 -9.22
C ALA A 240 -1.36 7.24 -9.85
N ALA A 241 -1.99 8.16 -9.10
CA ALA A 241 -1.97 9.56 -9.48
C ALA A 241 -0.52 10.01 -9.67
N SER A 242 -0.28 10.92 -10.62
CA SER A 242 1.07 11.43 -10.85
C SER A 242 1.68 11.89 -9.51
N PRO A 243 2.93 11.49 -9.20
CA PRO A 243 3.63 11.95 -8.02
C PRO A 243 3.99 13.44 -8.12
N ASP A 244 3.92 14.01 -9.33
CA ASP A 244 4.27 15.40 -9.59
C ASP A 244 3.23 16.34 -8.99
N ARG A 245 3.71 17.48 -8.49
CA ARG A 245 2.87 18.50 -7.86
C ARG A 245 3.25 19.88 -8.34
N TRP A 246 2.23 20.65 -8.69
CA TRP A 246 2.31 22.08 -8.93
C TRP A 246 1.64 22.82 -7.77
N PHE A 247 2.34 23.83 -7.24
CA PHE A 247 1.84 24.69 -6.17
C PHE A 247 1.93 26.14 -6.63
N ASP A 248 0.79 26.82 -6.73
CA ASP A 248 0.77 28.24 -7.08
C ASP A 248 1.38 29.09 -5.96
N ARG A 249 1.63 30.36 -6.25
CA ARG A 249 2.07 31.31 -5.22
C ARG A 249 0.98 31.49 -4.16
N GLY A 250 1.36 31.55 -2.89
CA GLY A 250 0.44 31.93 -1.82
C GLY A 250 0.71 31.24 -0.50
N ILE A 251 0.03 31.70 0.54
CA ILE A 251 0.22 31.15 1.89
C ILE A 251 -0.39 29.75 2.04
N ASP A 252 -1.54 29.51 1.41
CA ASP A 252 -2.14 28.18 1.39
C ASP A 252 -1.23 27.17 0.70
N ASN A 253 -0.64 27.54 -0.43
CA ASN A 253 0.26 26.67 -1.18
C ASN A 253 1.59 26.46 -0.45
N GLN A 254 2.11 27.46 0.26
CA GLN A 254 3.24 27.27 1.19
C GLN A 254 2.96 26.15 2.20
N LEU A 255 1.76 26.15 2.80
CA LEU A 255 1.34 25.11 3.75
C LEU A 255 1.09 23.78 3.06
N ALA A 256 0.49 23.77 1.87
CA ALA A 256 0.25 22.56 1.09
C ALA A 256 1.55 21.84 0.71
N VAL A 257 2.62 22.58 0.42
CA VAL A 257 3.96 22.01 0.16
C VAL A 257 4.49 21.31 1.42
N ILE A 258 4.38 21.95 2.59
CA ILE A 258 4.82 21.35 3.85
C ILE A 258 4.00 20.10 4.17
N GLU A 259 2.68 20.15 3.99
CA GLU A 259 1.77 19.02 4.16
C GLU A 259 2.14 17.86 3.22
N TYR A 260 2.44 18.15 1.95
CA TYR A 260 2.91 17.16 0.99
C TYR A 260 4.24 16.53 1.43
N LEU A 261 5.24 17.33 1.82
CA LEU A 261 6.53 16.80 2.25
C LEU A 261 6.43 15.98 3.54
N ARG A 262 5.53 16.33 4.46
CA ARG A 262 5.24 15.50 5.65
C ARG A 262 4.63 14.15 5.28
N GLN A 263 3.73 14.12 4.28
CA GLN A 263 3.16 12.87 3.79
C GLN A 263 4.23 12.01 3.10
N GLU A 264 5.12 12.64 2.33
CA GLU A 264 6.21 11.94 1.67
C GLU A 264 7.20 11.37 2.70
N LEU A 265 7.60 12.16 3.69
CA LEU A 265 8.51 11.82 4.79
C LEU A 265 7.82 11.10 5.95
N ASN A 266 7.01 10.09 5.64
CA ASN A 266 6.33 9.26 6.64
C ASN A 266 7.19 8.04 7.01
N GLY A 267 7.50 7.88 8.30
CA GLY A 267 8.35 6.81 8.85
C GLY A 267 7.82 5.39 8.63
N SER A 268 6.51 5.24 8.36
CA SER A 268 5.93 3.93 8.01
C SER A 268 6.41 3.43 6.66
N ARG A 269 6.81 4.36 5.76
CA ARG A 269 7.20 4.08 4.37
C ARG A 269 8.66 4.41 4.12
N ILE A 270 9.15 5.52 4.66
CA ILE A 270 10.48 6.07 4.42
C ILE A 270 11.35 5.85 5.66
N ARG A 271 12.56 5.33 5.46
CA ARG A 271 13.56 5.16 6.54
C ARG A 271 14.52 6.35 6.64
N ARG A 272 14.83 6.96 5.49
CA ARG A 272 15.83 8.02 5.36
C ARG A 272 15.45 8.96 4.23
N ALA A 273 15.88 10.21 4.31
CA ALA A 273 15.78 11.18 3.24
C ALA A 273 17.03 12.07 3.16
N LEU A 274 17.36 12.50 1.94
CA LEU A 274 18.33 13.54 1.65
C LEU A 274 17.60 14.73 1.06
N ILE A 275 17.83 15.92 1.61
CA ILE A 275 17.31 17.19 1.09
C ILE A 275 18.51 18.00 0.62
N VAL A 276 18.63 18.18 -0.68
CA VAL A 276 19.71 18.95 -1.32
C VAL A 276 19.13 20.27 -1.78
N ASP A 277 19.61 21.36 -1.20
CA ASP A 277 19.25 22.70 -1.64
C ASP A 277 20.39 23.67 -1.29
N PRO A 278 21.01 24.33 -2.30
CA PRO A 278 22.19 25.16 -2.09
C PRO A 278 21.93 26.40 -1.23
N PHE A 279 20.68 26.78 -1.04
CA PHE A 279 20.29 27.98 -0.28
C PHE A 279 19.55 27.64 1.03
N PHE A 280 19.56 26.39 1.46
CA PHE A 280 18.87 25.99 2.68
C PHE A 280 19.47 26.66 3.91
N GLY A 281 18.73 27.56 4.56
CA GLY A 281 19.17 28.28 5.77
C GLY A 281 18.16 28.33 6.90
N ALA A 282 18.34 29.26 7.84
CA ALA A 282 17.50 29.37 9.04
C ALA A 282 16.01 29.55 8.70
N ASP A 283 15.71 30.26 7.63
CA ASP A 283 14.32 30.43 7.16
C ASP A 283 13.78 29.12 6.57
N ALA A 284 14.55 28.37 5.77
CA ALA A 284 14.18 27.02 5.31
C ALA A 284 13.98 26.03 6.47
N LEU A 285 14.86 26.06 7.48
CA LEU A 285 14.77 25.23 8.68
C LEU A 285 13.48 25.52 9.45
N SER A 286 13.21 26.80 9.73
CA SER A 286 11.99 27.21 10.44
C SER A 286 10.74 26.83 9.65
N ARG A 287 10.72 27.08 8.35
CA ARG A 287 9.58 26.79 7.46
C ARG A 287 9.29 25.30 7.32
N LEU A 288 10.29 24.46 7.06
CA LEU A 288 10.09 23.05 6.73
C LEU A 288 10.46 22.10 7.88
N VAL A 289 11.71 22.12 8.32
CA VAL A 289 12.25 21.06 9.20
C VAL A 289 11.58 21.06 10.57
N LEU A 290 11.29 22.23 11.15
CA LEU A 290 10.55 22.30 12.40
C LEU A 290 9.11 21.75 12.28
N ARG A 291 8.58 21.66 11.06
CA ARG A 291 7.22 21.16 10.76
C ARG A 291 7.18 19.71 10.32
N LEU A 292 8.33 19.04 10.21
CA LEU A 292 8.35 17.59 10.04
C LEU A 292 7.85 16.93 11.32
N ASP A 293 6.84 16.07 11.18
CA ASP A 293 6.16 15.46 12.32
C ASP A 293 6.68 14.06 12.65
N ASP A 294 7.24 13.33 11.69
CA ASP A 294 7.76 11.98 11.94
C ASP A 294 9.23 11.99 12.35
N MET A 295 9.48 11.66 13.62
CA MET A 295 10.80 11.68 14.25
C MET A 295 11.63 10.43 13.92
N SER A 296 11.00 9.41 13.31
CA SER A 296 11.66 8.14 12.98
C SER A 296 12.39 8.15 11.63
N VAL A 297 12.21 9.20 10.82
CA VAL A 297 12.89 9.36 9.53
C VAL A 297 14.25 10.03 9.73
N HIS A 298 15.32 9.39 9.25
CA HIS A 298 16.65 10.00 9.21
C HIS A 298 16.70 11.04 8.09
N VAL A 299 16.83 12.33 8.43
CA VAL A 299 16.88 13.40 7.42
C VAL A 299 18.27 14.00 7.38
N THR A 300 18.91 14.01 6.23
CA THR A 300 20.15 14.78 6.01
C THR A 300 19.87 15.92 5.05
N VAL A 301 20.16 17.14 5.48
CA VAL A 301 20.10 18.33 4.65
C VAL A 301 21.51 18.67 4.18
N VAL A 302 21.69 18.78 2.86
CA VAL A 302 22.94 19.21 2.23
C VAL A 302 22.70 20.59 1.63
N THR A 303 23.48 21.56 2.06
CA THR A 303 23.46 22.95 1.57
C THR A 303 24.84 23.36 1.07
N SER A 304 24.91 24.49 0.37
CA SER A 304 26.17 24.97 -0.18
C SER A 304 26.20 26.50 -0.30
N TRP A 305 26.65 27.17 0.75
CA TRP A 305 26.86 28.62 0.73
C TRP A 305 28.31 28.99 0.43
N GLY A 306 28.58 29.39 -0.81
CA GLY A 306 29.85 30.03 -1.14
C GLY A 306 29.92 31.48 -0.66
N ILE A 307 31.12 32.04 -0.65
CA ILE A 307 31.40 33.46 -0.31
C ILE A 307 30.81 34.43 -1.35
N TRP A 308 30.50 33.93 -2.56
CA TRP A 308 30.01 34.73 -3.68
C TRP A 308 28.63 34.24 -4.10
N HIS A 309 27.71 35.19 -4.34
CA HIS A 309 26.40 34.88 -4.87
C HIS A 309 26.59 34.46 -6.34
N PRO A 310 26.08 33.30 -6.77
CA PRO A 310 26.38 32.76 -8.09
C PRO A 310 25.84 33.63 -9.23
N ASP A 311 24.65 34.22 -9.05
CA ASP A 311 24.02 35.03 -10.09
C ASP A 311 24.43 36.52 -10.10
N SER A 312 24.78 37.10 -8.94
CA SER A 312 25.09 38.54 -8.83
C SER A 312 26.57 38.84 -8.66
N GLY A 313 27.39 37.82 -8.33
CA GLY A 313 28.82 38.00 -8.02
C GLY A 313 29.08 38.80 -6.75
N GLU A 314 28.03 39.14 -5.98
CA GLU A 314 28.17 39.89 -4.73
C GLU A 314 28.64 38.99 -3.60
N ARG A 315 29.38 39.56 -2.66
CA ARG A 315 29.85 38.83 -1.48
C ARG A 315 28.67 38.49 -0.58
N THR A 316 28.47 37.21 -0.30
CA THR A 316 27.40 36.73 0.56
C THR A 316 27.72 37.01 2.03
N GLY A 317 26.69 37.26 2.84
CA GLY A 317 26.79 37.27 4.31
C GLY A 317 26.94 35.88 4.91
N GLU A 318 27.71 34.98 4.28
CA GLU A 318 27.79 33.54 4.59
C GLU A 318 28.01 33.25 6.07
N VAL A 319 28.98 33.95 6.69
CA VAL A 319 29.33 33.76 8.11
C VAL A 319 28.13 34.05 9.01
N ASP A 320 27.29 35.01 8.65
CA ASP A 320 26.09 35.36 9.41
C ASP A 320 24.97 34.34 9.17
N ASN A 321 24.77 33.91 7.92
CA ASN A 321 23.78 32.88 7.56
C ASN A 321 24.07 31.53 8.25
N ARG A 322 25.34 31.08 8.24
CA ARG A 322 25.77 29.86 8.92
C ARG A 322 25.54 29.97 10.43
N LYS A 323 26.02 31.05 11.06
CA LYS A 323 25.83 31.28 12.49
C LYS A 323 24.36 31.32 12.89
N ARG A 324 23.52 31.98 12.07
CA ARG A 324 22.07 32.04 12.30
C ARG A 324 21.43 30.65 12.18
N LEU A 325 21.84 29.83 11.23
CA LEU A 325 21.35 28.46 11.12
C LEU A 325 21.81 27.60 12.30
N GLU A 326 23.11 27.61 12.65
CA GLU A 326 23.65 26.86 13.79
C GLU A 326 22.97 27.25 15.10
N LEU A 327 22.78 28.55 15.33
CA LEU A 327 22.08 29.06 16.50
C LEU A 327 20.65 28.51 16.57
N LEU A 328 19.91 28.57 15.46
CA LEU A 328 18.54 28.07 15.41
C LEU A 328 18.47 26.54 15.57
N LEU A 329 19.39 25.80 14.95
CA LEU A 329 19.51 24.35 15.12
C LEU A 329 19.77 23.98 16.59
N ASN A 330 20.67 24.69 17.27
CA ASN A 330 20.98 24.45 18.68
C ASN A 330 19.77 24.78 19.58
N GLN A 331 19.09 25.89 19.32
CA GLN A 331 17.88 26.28 20.06
C GLN A 331 16.71 25.31 19.83
N ALA A 332 16.57 24.81 18.60
CA ALA A 332 15.51 23.88 18.22
C ALA A 332 15.87 22.41 18.46
N SER A 333 17.10 22.10 18.88
CA SER A 333 17.58 20.73 19.14
C SER A 333 16.65 19.89 20.03
N PRO A 334 15.96 20.45 21.06
CA PRO A 334 15.03 19.66 21.85
C PRO A 334 13.80 19.23 21.04
N VAL A 335 13.39 20.00 20.02
CA VAL A 335 12.13 19.82 19.29
C VAL A 335 12.25 19.14 17.91
N ILE A 336 13.43 19.16 17.30
CA ILE A 336 13.71 18.53 15.99
C ILE A 336 14.08 17.05 16.12
N SER A 337 13.97 16.31 15.00
CA SER A 337 14.35 14.89 14.96
C SER A 337 15.79 14.70 15.43
N PRO A 338 16.05 13.77 16.37
CA PRO A 338 17.41 13.46 16.80
C PRO A 338 18.25 12.86 15.66
N ALA A 339 17.61 12.37 14.60
CA ALA A 339 18.24 11.81 13.41
C ALA A 339 18.42 12.85 12.28
N LEU A 340 18.24 14.14 12.57
CA LEU A 340 18.56 15.21 11.62
C LEU A 340 20.07 15.41 11.54
N ARG A 341 20.58 15.52 10.32
CA ARG A 341 21.93 16.00 10.00
C ARG A 341 21.81 17.20 9.06
N VAL A 342 22.64 18.22 9.27
CA VAL A 342 22.77 19.34 8.34
C VAL A 342 24.24 19.58 8.03
N VAL A 343 24.58 19.69 6.76
CA VAL A 343 25.95 19.81 6.28
C VAL A 343 26.02 20.90 5.21
N ASN A 344 26.99 21.81 5.34
CA ASN A 344 27.35 22.75 4.27
C ASN A 344 28.63 22.28 3.58
N VAL A 345 28.52 21.96 2.28
CA VAL A 345 29.66 21.54 1.46
C VAL A 345 30.07 22.61 0.46
N LEU A 346 31.37 22.75 0.24
CA LEU A 346 31.96 23.77 -0.63
C LEU A 346 33.02 23.18 -1.56
N ARG A 347 33.18 23.83 -2.71
CA ARG A 347 34.30 23.61 -3.61
C ARG A 347 35.35 24.68 -3.33
N GLY A 348 36.30 24.37 -2.46
CA GLY A 348 37.21 25.39 -1.93
C GLY A 348 36.44 26.39 -1.04
N GLN A 349 36.16 27.58 -1.58
CA GLN A 349 35.35 28.64 -0.96
C GLN A 349 34.07 28.97 -1.76
N GLU A 350 33.85 28.24 -2.85
CA GLU A 350 32.72 28.45 -3.76
C GLU A 350 31.61 27.43 -3.49
N GLN A 351 30.43 27.75 -3.99
CA GLN A 351 29.29 26.86 -3.99
C GLN A 351 29.62 25.58 -4.76
N ALA A 352 29.33 24.42 -4.17
CA ALA A 352 29.66 23.11 -4.71
C ALA A 352 28.64 22.60 -5.73
N PHE A 353 27.36 22.98 -5.58
CA PHE A 353 26.25 22.55 -6.43
C PHE A 353 25.14 23.61 -6.51
N HIS A 354 24.28 23.52 -7.54
CA HIS A 354 23.09 24.38 -7.71
C HIS A 354 21.76 23.61 -7.68
N ASP A 355 21.85 22.29 -7.72
CA ASP A 355 20.70 21.41 -7.88
C ASP A 355 19.83 21.33 -6.62
N ARG A 356 18.56 20.97 -6.82
CA ARG A 356 17.57 20.88 -5.76
C ARG A 356 16.84 19.54 -5.86
N TYR A 357 17.20 18.63 -4.96
CA TYR A 357 16.67 17.28 -4.94
C TYR A 357 16.18 16.88 -3.56
N ILE A 358 15.14 16.05 -3.53
CA ILE A 358 14.77 15.27 -2.37
C ILE A 358 14.89 13.80 -2.75
N VAL A 359 15.81 13.10 -2.10
CA VAL A 359 15.96 11.64 -2.23
C VAL A 359 15.25 11.01 -1.05
N LEU A 360 14.27 10.16 -1.32
CA LEU A 360 13.55 9.37 -0.33
C LEU A 360 14.04 7.93 -0.40
N TYR A 361 14.27 7.30 0.75
CA TYR A 361 14.66 5.90 0.85
C TYR A 361 13.51 5.13 1.49
N PRO A 362 12.68 4.44 0.69
CA PRO A 362 11.67 3.56 1.23
C PRO A 362 12.27 2.37 2.00
N HIS A 363 11.48 1.75 2.86
CA HIS A 363 11.88 0.49 3.52
C HIS A 363 11.94 -0.69 2.55
N ASP A 364 11.02 -0.75 1.60
CA ASP A 364 10.78 -1.93 0.75
C ASP A 364 10.95 -1.63 -0.75
N ASP A 365 11.59 -0.53 -1.13
CA ASP A 365 11.67 -0.09 -2.52
C ASP A 365 12.98 0.66 -2.81
N MET A 366 13.30 0.84 -4.09
CA MET A 366 14.44 1.61 -4.53
C MET A 366 14.31 3.10 -4.14
N PRO A 367 15.43 3.83 -3.99
CA PRO A 367 15.40 5.27 -3.73
C PRO A 367 14.57 6.03 -4.77
N GLN A 368 13.81 7.01 -4.30
CA GLN A 368 12.94 7.85 -5.12
C GLN A 368 13.48 9.27 -5.11
N VAL A 369 13.72 9.86 -6.28
CA VAL A 369 14.27 11.22 -6.40
C VAL A 369 13.20 12.18 -6.91
N HIS A 370 13.04 13.29 -6.20
CA HIS A 370 12.21 14.42 -6.62
C HIS A 370 13.10 15.63 -6.92
N MET A 371 12.84 16.31 -8.02
CA MET A 371 13.46 17.58 -8.38
C MET A 371 12.53 18.74 -8.01
N LEU A 372 13.10 19.82 -7.50
CA LEU A 372 12.38 21.03 -7.12
C LEU A 372 12.71 22.18 -8.06
N SER A 373 11.69 22.87 -8.57
CA SER A 373 11.90 24.03 -9.47
C SER A 373 12.47 25.26 -8.76
N ASN A 374 12.35 25.36 -7.44
CA ASN A 374 12.91 26.46 -6.64
C ASN A 374 13.33 25.99 -5.23
N SER A 375 14.06 26.86 -4.52
CA SER A 375 14.62 26.56 -3.19
C SER A 375 13.54 26.46 -2.12
N ILE A 376 13.75 25.53 -1.18
CA ILE A 376 12.99 25.35 0.06
C ILE A 376 13.03 26.60 0.93
N ASN A 377 14.05 27.44 0.79
CA ASN A 377 14.11 28.71 1.50
C ASN A 377 12.92 29.64 1.16
N ASN A 378 12.35 29.51 -0.04
CA ASN A 378 11.26 30.35 -0.55
C ASN A 378 10.11 29.52 -1.18
N LEU A 379 9.74 28.38 -0.59
CA LEU A 379 8.67 27.50 -1.08
C LEU A 379 7.40 28.27 -1.45
N ALA A 380 7.05 28.35 -2.73
CA ALA A 380 5.83 29.02 -3.22
C ALA A 380 5.62 30.48 -2.72
N VAL A 381 6.69 31.16 -2.27
CA VAL A 381 6.61 32.53 -1.72
C VAL A 381 6.54 33.55 -2.84
N ASN A 382 7.54 33.52 -3.73
CA ASN A 382 7.70 34.49 -4.81
C ASN A 382 7.20 33.94 -6.15
N TRP A 383 7.41 32.64 -6.37
CA TRP A 383 7.13 31.93 -7.61
C TRP A 383 6.41 30.61 -7.32
N PRO A 384 5.61 30.08 -8.25
CA PRO A 384 5.07 28.72 -8.14
C PRO A 384 6.18 27.69 -7.98
N LEU A 385 5.88 26.59 -7.29
CA LEU A 385 6.78 25.46 -7.09
C LEU A 385 6.27 24.23 -7.85
N CYS A 386 7.18 23.61 -8.60
CA CYS A 386 6.98 22.29 -9.17
C CYS A 386 7.87 21.29 -8.41
N ILE A 387 7.28 20.17 -8.00
CA ILE A 387 8.01 19.01 -7.51
C ILE A 387 7.73 17.89 -8.51
N ALA A 388 8.77 17.40 -9.17
CA ALA A 388 8.67 16.36 -10.18
C ALA A 388 9.46 15.11 -9.76
N ARG A 389 8.84 13.93 -9.84
CA ARG A 389 9.54 12.67 -9.58
C ARG A 389 10.31 12.25 -10.84
N LEU A 390 11.55 11.85 -10.64
CA LEU A 390 12.40 11.38 -11.73
C LEU A 390 12.24 9.87 -11.96
N GLU A 391 12.39 9.47 -13.22
CA GLU A 391 12.35 8.06 -13.61
C GLU A 391 13.49 7.25 -12.94
N PRO A 392 13.30 5.95 -12.70
CA PRO A 392 14.22 5.14 -11.89
C PRO A 392 15.68 5.13 -12.36
N ASP A 393 15.92 5.17 -13.66
CA ASP A 393 17.26 5.19 -14.26
C ASP A 393 17.99 6.51 -13.97
N VAL A 394 17.31 7.64 -14.12
CA VAL A 394 17.84 8.97 -13.79
C VAL A 394 18.00 9.12 -12.27
N ALA A 395 17.01 8.64 -11.50
CA ALA A 395 17.01 8.68 -10.05
C ALA A 395 18.22 7.93 -9.45
N ALA A 396 18.63 6.79 -10.02
CA ALA A 396 19.80 6.04 -9.56
C ALA A 396 21.10 6.84 -9.69
N ASN A 397 21.31 7.53 -10.82
CA ASN A 397 22.49 8.36 -11.05
C ASN A 397 22.54 9.55 -10.09
N ILE A 398 21.41 10.25 -9.91
CA ILE A 398 21.32 11.40 -9.00
C ILE A 398 21.49 10.96 -7.55
N THR A 399 20.97 9.79 -7.17
CA THR A 399 21.17 9.24 -5.83
C THR A 399 22.66 9.09 -5.53
N GLY A 400 23.44 8.50 -6.45
CA GLY A 400 24.90 8.37 -6.28
C GLY A 400 25.62 9.72 -6.17
N TYR A 401 25.21 10.71 -6.96
CA TYR A 401 25.73 12.08 -6.87
C TYR A 401 25.43 12.74 -5.52
N VAL A 402 24.17 12.71 -5.09
CA VAL A 402 23.69 13.35 -3.87
C VAL A 402 24.25 12.69 -2.61
N GLU A 403 24.38 11.36 -2.60
CA GLU A 403 25.07 10.63 -1.52
C GLU A 403 26.55 11.03 -1.44
N GLY A 404 27.21 11.21 -2.59
CA GLY A 404 28.55 11.77 -2.66
C GLY A 404 28.62 13.14 -1.99
N LEU A 405 27.74 14.07 -2.38
CA LEU A 405 27.69 15.41 -1.79
C LEU A 405 27.51 15.35 -0.27
N ALA A 406 26.58 14.51 0.21
CA ALA A 406 26.34 14.32 1.65
C ALA A 406 27.57 13.74 2.38
N ALA A 407 28.39 12.94 1.70
CA ALA A 407 29.64 12.41 2.21
C ALA A 407 30.84 13.37 2.05
N GLY A 408 30.64 14.57 1.49
CA GLY A 408 31.71 15.54 1.26
C GLY A 408 32.54 15.28 0.00
N TYR A 409 31.93 14.74 -1.05
CA TYR A 409 32.62 14.36 -2.29
C TYR A 409 31.75 14.62 -3.53
N ASP A 410 32.30 15.32 -4.53
CA ASP A 410 31.63 15.49 -5.82
C ASP A 410 32.05 14.34 -6.75
N SER A 411 31.14 13.38 -6.95
CA SER A 411 31.40 12.19 -7.76
C SER A 411 31.43 12.44 -9.26
N VAL A 412 30.87 13.55 -9.74
CA VAL A 412 30.91 13.94 -11.15
C VAL A 412 32.28 14.53 -11.48
N MET A 413 32.78 15.39 -10.58
CA MET A 413 34.08 16.05 -10.76
C MET A 413 35.26 15.23 -10.20
N ASN A 414 34.98 14.16 -9.44
CA ASN A 414 35.95 13.31 -8.78
C ASN A 414 36.87 14.12 -7.82
N ILE A 415 36.27 14.98 -7.00
CA ILE A 415 36.97 15.86 -6.05
C ILE A 415 36.36 15.80 -4.65
N ALA A 416 37.21 15.91 -3.62
CA ALA A 416 36.76 16.12 -2.25
C ALA A 416 36.19 17.53 -2.07
N LEU A 417 35.14 17.65 -1.26
CA LEU A 417 34.51 18.92 -0.90
C LEU A 417 34.90 19.31 0.52
N ASN A 418 34.96 20.62 0.76
CA ASN A 418 35.21 21.18 2.08
C ASN A 418 33.88 21.26 2.84
N THR A 419 33.83 20.67 4.04
CA THR A 419 32.70 20.86 4.96
C THR A 419 33.06 21.94 5.97
N ASN A 420 32.36 23.09 5.93
CA ASN A 420 32.62 24.21 6.84
C ASN A 420 31.51 24.41 7.90
N MET A 421 30.50 23.53 7.88
CA MET A 421 29.44 23.40 8.88
C MET A 421 28.95 21.95 8.85
N GLU A 422 28.86 21.33 10.01
CA GLU A 422 28.15 20.06 10.21
C GLU A 422 27.44 20.11 11.56
N TRP A 423 26.18 19.71 11.58
CA TRP A 423 25.34 19.68 12.77
C TRP A 423 24.53 18.39 12.80
N GLY A 424 24.34 17.83 14.00
CA GLY A 424 23.49 16.66 14.23
C GLY A 424 24.25 15.34 14.20
N THR A 425 23.55 14.25 13.89
CA THR A 425 24.14 12.91 13.86
C THR A 425 25.09 12.72 12.69
N GLY A 426 26.10 11.86 12.85
CA GLY A 426 27.02 11.48 11.76
C GLY A 426 26.28 10.93 10.54
N TYR A 427 26.93 10.99 9.38
CA TYR A 427 26.37 10.48 8.14
C TYR A 427 26.03 8.99 8.24
N ALA A 428 24.76 8.66 8.03
CA ALA A 428 24.26 7.29 8.19
C ALA A 428 24.56 6.37 7.00
N GLY A 429 25.09 6.89 5.88
CA GLY A 429 25.46 6.08 4.70
C GLY A 429 24.34 5.21 4.13
N ILE A 430 24.67 4.41 3.12
CA ILE A 430 23.86 3.27 2.67
C ILE A 430 24.39 2.02 3.35
#